data_AF-A0A0A1DNQ9-F1
#
_entry.id   AF-A0A0A1DNQ9-F1
#
_cell.length_a   1.000
_cell.length_b   1.000
_cell.length_c   1.000
_cell.angle_alpha   90.00
_cell.angle_beta   90.00
_cell.angle_gamma   90.00
#
_symmetry.space_group_name_H-M   'P 1'
#
loop_
_entity.id
_entity.type
_entity.pdbx_description
1 polymer ?
#
loop_
_entity_poly.entity_id
_entity_poly.type
_entity_poly.pdbx_seq_one_letter_code
_entity_poly.pdbx_strand_id
1 'polypeptide(L)'
;MQDGMVFVWNDPEGNPPPADVTIPRIPQVDDDRWTDWLWYETVIEGANCREIVDNVVDMAHFFYIHYSFPTYFKNVFEGTSAYQYMNGDGREDVRPAKPSTSNPAVLGTTSVAAYHGPSFMIDEVTYHYEDLDVDTILINCHYPIDENSFVLQYGIIVEKKDGISDEDAALMAEKTGRFIKYGFEQDVAIWKNKARIDNPLLCEEDGPVYQLRRWYQQFYVDAADVTPEMTDRFEFEIDTTRPNEAWRAEVEQNLVARRS
;
A
#
# COMPACT_ATOMS: atom_id res chain seq x y z
N MET A 1 4.64 18.25 -14.64
CA MET A 1 3.89 17.04 -14.99
C MET A 1 4.91 15.94 -15.24
N GLN A 2 4.75 14.80 -14.59
CA GLN A 2 5.63 13.64 -14.69
C GLN A 2 4.76 12.39 -14.61
N ASP A 3 4.97 11.43 -15.50
CA ASP A 3 4.28 10.13 -15.51
C ASP A 3 2.73 10.27 -15.47
N GLY A 4 2.20 11.27 -16.18
CA GLY A 4 0.77 11.57 -16.22
C GLY A 4 0.22 12.37 -15.02
N MET A 5 1.06 12.68 -14.03
CA MET A 5 0.65 13.30 -12.76
C MET A 5 1.20 14.73 -12.59
N VAL A 6 0.51 15.53 -11.78
CA VAL A 6 0.92 16.89 -11.39
C VAL A 6 1.27 16.90 -9.91
N PHE A 7 2.47 17.40 -9.60
CA PHE A 7 2.99 17.53 -8.25
C PHE A 7 3.20 18.99 -7.89
N VAL A 8 3.00 19.33 -6.63
CA VAL A 8 3.25 20.67 -6.08
C VAL A 8 4.15 20.53 -4.85
N TRP A 9 5.19 21.35 -4.79
CA TRP A 9 6.06 21.44 -3.62
C TRP A 9 5.41 22.33 -2.57
N ASN A 10 5.33 21.82 -1.34
CA ASN A 10 4.85 22.57 -0.19
C ASN A 10 5.94 22.62 0.88
N ASP A 11 6.36 23.83 1.22
CA ASP A 11 7.32 24.09 2.29
C ASP A 11 6.90 25.35 3.06
N PRO A 12 6.52 25.23 4.35
CA PRO A 12 6.22 26.38 5.20
C PRO A 12 7.39 27.38 5.38
N GLU A 13 8.64 26.93 5.23
CA GLU A 13 9.82 27.81 5.26
C GLU A 13 9.99 28.61 3.95
N GLY A 14 9.27 28.23 2.89
CA GLY A 14 9.25 28.93 1.60
C GLY A 14 10.45 28.64 0.70
N ASN A 15 11.22 27.59 0.96
CA ASN A 15 12.36 27.20 0.14
C ASN A 15 11.90 26.42 -1.11
N PRO A 16 12.71 26.42 -2.20
CA PRO A 16 12.48 25.55 -3.34
C PRO A 16 12.74 24.06 -2.99
N PRO A 17 12.19 23.10 -3.76
CA PRO A 17 12.50 21.69 -3.57
C PRO A 17 14.01 21.42 -3.74
N PRO A 18 14.66 20.70 -2.80
CA PRO A 18 16.01 20.20 -2.99
C PRO A 18 16.11 19.29 -4.22
N ALA A 19 17.25 19.29 -4.91
CA ALA A 19 17.42 18.55 -6.16
C ALA A 19 17.36 17.03 -5.99
N ASP A 20 17.70 16.54 -4.81
CA ASP A 20 17.71 15.13 -4.39
C ASP A 20 16.39 14.68 -3.74
N VAL A 21 15.46 15.61 -3.49
CA VAL A 21 14.10 15.30 -3.03
C VAL A 21 13.14 15.45 -4.21
N THR A 22 12.92 14.33 -4.92
CA THR A 22 12.07 14.29 -6.11
C THR A 22 11.22 13.03 -6.12
N ILE A 23 10.22 13.01 -7.00
CA ILE A 23 9.41 11.81 -7.25
C ILE A 23 10.15 10.94 -8.27
N PRO A 24 10.40 9.65 -7.99
CA PRO A 24 11.02 8.76 -8.97
C PRO A 24 10.19 8.66 -10.25
N ARG A 25 10.87 8.44 -11.39
CA ARG A 25 10.19 8.12 -12.64
C ARG A 25 9.56 6.73 -12.53
N ILE A 26 8.42 6.55 -13.18
CA ILE A 26 7.77 5.25 -13.38
C ILE A 26 7.87 4.90 -14.87
N PRO A 27 8.95 4.20 -15.32
CA PRO A 27 9.17 3.92 -16.73
C PRO A 27 8.02 3.17 -17.41
N GLN A 28 7.27 2.38 -16.63
CA GLN A 28 6.10 1.62 -17.07
C GLN A 28 5.02 2.51 -17.68
N VAL A 29 4.90 3.78 -17.27
CA VAL A 29 3.91 4.72 -17.82
C VAL A 29 4.21 5.09 -19.28
N ASP A 30 5.48 5.09 -19.69
CA ASP A 30 5.91 5.39 -21.05
C ASP A 30 6.06 4.10 -21.92
N ASP A 31 5.68 2.92 -21.40
CA ASP A 31 5.79 1.62 -22.07
C ASP A 31 4.41 1.15 -22.56
N ASP A 32 4.25 0.95 -23.87
CA ASP A 32 3.00 0.50 -24.51
C ASP A 32 2.49 -0.86 -23.97
N ARG A 33 3.37 -1.64 -23.32
CA ARG A 33 3.01 -2.88 -22.61
C ARG A 33 2.21 -2.62 -21.34
N TRP A 34 1.98 -1.39 -20.93
CA TRP A 34 1.17 -1.06 -19.76
C TRP A 34 -0.10 -0.31 -20.16
N THR A 35 -1.12 -0.39 -19.32
CA THR A 35 -2.33 0.43 -19.50
C THR A 35 -2.10 1.88 -19.11
N ASP A 36 -2.99 2.76 -19.55
CA ASP A 36 -3.11 4.09 -18.93
C ASP A 36 -3.56 3.98 -17.46
N TRP A 37 -3.40 5.07 -16.71
CA TRP A 37 -3.86 5.17 -15.34
C TRP A 37 -5.38 4.99 -15.24
N LEU A 38 -5.80 4.03 -14.41
CA LEU A 38 -7.13 4.04 -13.79
C LEU A 38 -7.01 4.76 -12.46
N TRP A 39 -7.61 5.95 -12.35
CA TRP A 39 -7.43 6.84 -11.21
C TRP A 39 -8.74 7.05 -10.44
N TYR A 40 -8.63 7.08 -9.11
CA TYR A 40 -9.74 7.30 -8.21
C TYR A 40 -9.35 8.31 -7.11
N GLU A 41 -10.35 9.01 -6.60
CA GLU A 41 -10.18 9.95 -5.50
C GLU A 41 -11.35 9.87 -4.52
N THR A 42 -11.07 10.16 -3.25
CA THR A 42 -12.08 10.35 -2.21
C THR A 42 -11.58 11.34 -1.17
N VAL A 43 -12.51 12.05 -0.54
CA VAL A 43 -12.23 12.85 0.66
C VAL A 43 -12.39 11.97 1.89
N ILE A 44 -11.43 12.08 2.81
CA ILE A 44 -11.50 11.51 4.16
C ILE A 44 -11.67 12.66 5.14
N GLU A 45 -12.73 12.58 5.95
CA GLU A 45 -13.07 13.58 6.97
C GLU A 45 -12.91 12.97 8.36
N GLY A 46 -12.55 13.80 9.34
CA GLY A 46 -12.40 13.39 10.75
C GLY A 46 -11.08 12.67 11.07
N ALA A 47 -10.12 12.66 10.14
CA ALA A 47 -8.83 12.01 10.31
C ALA A 47 -7.70 12.85 9.72
N ASN A 48 -6.53 12.79 10.34
CA ASN A 48 -5.30 13.36 9.80
C ASN A 48 -4.64 12.40 8.79
N CYS A 49 -3.96 12.91 7.77
CA CYS A 49 -3.31 12.09 6.74
C CYS A 49 -2.25 11.12 7.28
N ARG A 50 -1.64 11.40 8.45
CA ARG A 50 -0.70 10.47 9.13
C ARG A 50 -1.32 9.09 9.35
N GLU A 51 -2.64 9.00 9.50
CA GLU A 51 -3.34 7.74 9.74
C GLU A 51 -3.24 6.75 8.56
N ILE A 52 -2.95 7.24 7.33
CA ILE A 52 -2.62 6.37 6.18
C ILE A 52 -1.18 5.89 6.25
N VAL A 53 -0.27 6.78 6.66
CA VAL A 53 1.16 6.49 6.70
C VAL A 53 1.45 5.37 7.70
N ASP A 54 0.72 5.32 8.83
CA ASP A 54 0.83 4.23 9.82
C ASP A 54 0.62 2.82 9.20
N ASN A 55 -0.12 2.67 8.09
CA ASN A 55 -0.32 1.36 7.43
C ASN A 55 0.98 0.77 6.86
N VAL A 56 2.03 1.59 6.63
CA VAL A 56 3.34 1.13 6.11
C VAL A 56 3.95 0.05 7.01
N VAL A 57 3.65 0.06 8.30
CA VAL A 57 4.22 -0.88 9.28
C VAL A 57 3.19 -1.85 9.85
N ASP A 58 1.94 -1.79 9.39
CA ASP A 58 0.87 -2.64 9.90
C ASP A 58 0.88 -3.97 9.14
N MET A 59 1.50 -5.00 9.71
CA MET A 59 1.50 -6.34 9.09
C MET A 59 0.15 -7.05 9.27
N ALA A 60 -0.52 -6.87 10.41
CA ALA A 60 -1.71 -7.62 10.76
C ALA A 60 -2.96 -7.21 9.95
N HIS A 61 -3.08 -5.95 9.54
CA HIS A 61 -4.23 -5.51 8.74
C HIS A 61 -4.34 -6.25 7.40
N PHE A 62 -3.24 -6.77 6.85
CA PHE A 62 -3.30 -7.61 5.64
C PHE A 62 -4.21 -8.84 5.83
N PHE A 63 -4.19 -9.46 7.01
CA PHE A 63 -5.07 -10.60 7.29
C PHE A 63 -6.52 -10.19 7.51
N TYR A 64 -6.75 -9.15 8.31
CA TYR A 64 -8.09 -8.77 8.75
C TYR A 64 -8.85 -7.90 7.74
N ILE A 65 -8.14 -7.03 7.01
CA ILE A 65 -8.70 -6.05 6.08
C ILE A 65 -8.58 -6.57 4.65
N HIS A 66 -7.35 -6.86 4.19
CA HIS A 66 -7.10 -7.28 2.81
C HIS A 66 -7.29 -8.79 2.56
N TYR A 67 -7.61 -9.54 3.59
CA TYR A 67 -7.84 -10.99 3.53
C TYR A 67 -6.68 -11.80 2.90
N SER A 68 -5.44 -11.44 3.24
CA SER A 68 -4.22 -12.14 2.84
C SER A 68 -3.41 -12.58 4.06
N PHE A 69 -2.73 -13.72 3.96
CA PHE A 69 -1.71 -14.14 4.91
C PHE A 69 -0.39 -13.44 4.59
N PRO A 70 0.09 -12.46 5.37
CA PRO A 70 1.40 -11.87 5.14
C PRO A 70 2.48 -12.89 5.53
N THR A 71 3.13 -13.50 4.54
CA THR A 71 4.16 -14.54 4.72
C THR A 71 5.58 -13.97 4.78
N TYR A 72 5.77 -12.73 4.34
CA TYR A 72 6.99 -11.95 4.54
C TYR A 72 6.60 -10.49 4.83
N PHE A 73 7.27 -9.84 5.77
CA PHE A 73 7.04 -8.43 6.06
C PHE A 73 8.28 -7.73 6.59
N LYS A 74 8.77 -6.73 5.86
CA LYS A 74 9.95 -5.95 6.23
C LYS A 74 9.75 -4.47 5.94
N ASN A 75 10.27 -3.62 6.82
CA ASN A 75 10.33 -2.19 6.63
C ASN A 75 11.76 -1.68 6.54
N VAL A 76 11.96 -0.66 5.71
CA VAL A 76 13.22 0.10 5.62
C VAL A 76 12.89 1.59 5.55
N PHE A 77 13.43 2.39 6.46
CA PHE A 77 13.30 3.86 6.44
C PHE A 77 14.69 4.46 6.24
N GLU A 78 14.85 5.34 5.25
CA GLU A 78 16.13 5.98 4.96
C GLU A 78 15.91 7.27 4.18
N GLY A 79 16.58 8.35 4.62
CA GLY A 79 16.38 9.69 4.09
C GLY A 79 14.90 10.07 4.10
N THR A 80 14.39 10.47 2.93
CA THR A 80 13.00 10.87 2.73
C THR A 80 12.09 9.73 2.28
N SER A 81 12.54 8.46 2.34
CA SER A 81 11.74 7.32 1.87
C SER A 81 11.44 6.30 2.96
N ALA A 82 10.24 5.72 2.91
CA ALA A 82 9.81 4.62 3.79
C ALA A 82 9.26 3.46 2.96
N TYR A 83 9.93 2.31 3.05
CA TYR A 83 9.64 1.10 2.30
C TYR A 83 8.92 0.06 3.16
N GLN A 84 8.00 -0.66 2.54
CA GLN A 84 7.41 -1.91 2.99
C GLN A 84 7.66 -2.97 1.91
N TYR A 85 8.21 -4.11 2.31
CA TYR A 85 8.35 -5.30 1.48
C TYR A 85 7.43 -6.37 2.06
N MET A 86 6.52 -6.89 1.24
CA MET A 86 5.49 -7.82 1.69
C MET A 86 5.31 -8.94 0.68
N ASN A 87 5.31 -10.18 1.16
CA ASN A 87 4.75 -11.31 0.40
C ASN A 87 3.53 -11.82 1.14
N GLY A 88 2.54 -12.32 0.41
CA GLY A 88 1.38 -12.93 1.04
C GLY A 88 0.71 -14.01 0.23
N ASP A 89 0.02 -14.91 0.93
CA ASP A 89 -0.87 -15.89 0.32
C ASP A 89 -2.31 -15.39 0.41
N GLY A 90 -3.15 -15.72 -0.57
CA GLY A 90 -4.59 -15.45 -0.42
C GLY A 90 -5.28 -16.44 0.52
N ARG A 91 -6.35 -16.00 1.18
CA ARG A 91 -7.13 -16.81 2.13
C ARG A 91 -8.22 -17.66 1.46
N GLU A 92 -8.24 -18.96 1.76
CA GLU A 92 -9.19 -19.93 1.19
C GLU A 92 -10.63 -19.73 1.68
N ASP A 93 -10.82 -19.15 2.87
CA ASP A 93 -12.14 -18.88 3.44
C ASP A 93 -12.79 -17.59 2.92
N VAL A 94 -12.11 -16.74 2.15
CA VAL A 94 -12.76 -15.57 1.51
C VAL A 94 -12.71 -15.62 -0.02
N ARG A 95 -11.86 -16.49 -0.59
CA ARG A 95 -11.82 -16.73 -2.03
C ARG A 95 -13.18 -17.23 -2.55
N PRO A 96 -13.52 -16.92 -3.82
CA PRO A 96 -14.68 -17.51 -4.45
C PRO A 96 -14.58 -19.04 -4.39
N ALA A 97 -15.64 -19.69 -3.89
CA ALA A 97 -15.65 -21.13 -3.59
C ALA A 97 -15.37 -22.03 -4.82
N LYS A 98 -15.47 -21.48 -6.03
CA LYS A 98 -15.05 -22.12 -7.28
C LYS A 98 -14.36 -21.08 -8.17
N PRO A 99 -13.03 -21.11 -8.29
CA PRO A 99 -12.31 -20.33 -9.30
C PRO A 99 -12.85 -20.67 -10.69
N SER A 100 -12.86 -19.69 -11.59
CA SER A 100 -13.25 -19.89 -12.99
C SER A 100 -12.35 -19.05 -13.89
N THR A 101 -12.34 -19.34 -15.19
CA THR A 101 -11.65 -18.48 -16.17
C THR A 101 -12.13 -17.02 -16.13
N SER A 102 -13.41 -16.79 -15.80
CA SER A 102 -13.97 -15.45 -15.63
C SER A 102 -13.67 -14.78 -14.28
N ASN A 103 -13.23 -15.55 -13.29
CA ASN A 103 -12.94 -15.12 -11.92
C ASN A 103 -11.82 -16.01 -11.33
N PRO A 104 -10.57 -15.83 -11.78
CA PRO A 104 -9.44 -16.64 -11.34
C PRO A 104 -9.08 -16.30 -9.88
N ALA A 105 -8.60 -17.29 -9.14
CA ALA A 105 -8.19 -17.08 -7.76
C ALA A 105 -6.75 -16.57 -7.69
N VAL A 106 -6.54 -15.42 -7.06
CA VAL A 106 -5.21 -14.93 -6.70
C VAL A 106 -4.61 -15.87 -5.66
N LEU A 107 -3.49 -16.51 -5.98
CA LEU A 107 -2.76 -17.44 -5.12
C LEU A 107 -1.94 -16.71 -4.06
N GLY A 108 -1.34 -15.57 -4.43
CA GLY A 108 -0.56 -14.74 -3.53
C GLY A 108 -0.17 -13.41 -4.15
N THR A 109 0.60 -12.63 -3.41
CA THR A 109 1.09 -11.30 -3.79
C THR A 109 2.54 -11.13 -3.39
N THR A 110 3.30 -10.43 -4.22
CA THR A 110 4.61 -9.86 -3.87
C THR A 110 4.51 -8.35 -4.06
N SER A 111 4.86 -7.56 -3.05
CA SER A 111 4.72 -6.10 -3.04
C SER A 111 5.99 -5.43 -2.52
N VAL A 112 6.38 -4.34 -3.18
CA VAL A 112 7.36 -3.37 -2.70
C VAL A 112 6.72 -1.98 -2.76
N ALA A 113 6.26 -1.50 -1.62
CA ALA A 113 5.65 -0.19 -1.48
C ALA A 113 6.64 0.80 -0.87
N ALA A 114 6.77 1.99 -1.46
CA ALA A 114 7.67 3.02 -1.00
C ALA A 114 7.00 4.40 -0.99
N TYR A 115 6.90 5.02 0.18
CA TYR A 115 6.69 6.46 0.26
C TYR A 115 7.94 7.20 -0.20
N HIS A 116 7.77 8.17 -1.11
CA HIS A 116 8.78 9.14 -1.52
C HIS A 116 8.36 10.52 -1.02
N GLY A 117 8.91 10.92 0.12
CA GLY A 117 8.42 12.05 0.89
C GLY A 117 7.16 11.69 1.70
N PRO A 118 6.41 12.71 2.18
CA PRO A 118 5.35 12.47 3.15
C PRO A 118 4.05 11.91 2.57
N SER A 119 3.82 11.99 1.26
CA SER A 119 2.45 11.90 0.75
C SER A 119 2.27 11.16 -0.57
N PHE A 120 3.33 10.57 -1.13
CA PHE A 120 3.27 9.86 -2.41
C PHE A 120 3.95 8.50 -2.30
N MET A 121 3.17 7.44 -2.33
CA MET A 121 3.66 6.06 -2.34
C MET A 121 3.48 5.45 -3.73
N ILE A 122 4.55 4.79 -4.20
CA ILE A 122 4.54 3.88 -5.34
C ILE A 122 4.63 2.46 -4.79
N ASP A 123 3.74 1.58 -5.22
CA ASP A 123 3.71 0.19 -4.85
C ASP A 123 3.79 -0.69 -6.10
N GLU A 124 4.90 -1.42 -6.21
CA GLU A 124 5.11 -2.41 -7.27
C GLU A 124 4.56 -3.75 -6.78
N VAL A 125 3.44 -4.19 -7.37
CA VAL A 125 2.74 -5.41 -6.92
C VAL A 125 2.63 -6.41 -8.05
N THR A 126 3.09 -7.63 -7.78
CA THR A 126 2.82 -8.81 -8.60
C THR A 126 1.75 -9.67 -7.94
N TYR A 127 0.64 -9.88 -8.65
CA TYR A 127 -0.39 -10.85 -8.27
C TYR A 127 -0.12 -12.20 -8.92
N HIS A 128 0.00 -13.25 -8.11
CA HIS A 128 0.29 -14.60 -8.59
C HIS A 128 -1.01 -15.38 -8.83
N TYR A 129 -1.19 -15.93 -10.03
CA TYR A 129 -2.26 -16.86 -10.38
C TYR A 129 -1.66 -18.23 -10.76
N GLU A 130 -2.51 -19.24 -10.96
CA GLU A 130 -2.06 -20.60 -11.31
C GLU A 130 -1.25 -20.65 -12.61
N ASP A 131 -1.70 -19.91 -13.64
CA ASP A 131 -1.15 -19.99 -14.99
C ASP A 131 -0.33 -18.74 -15.39
N LEU A 132 -0.37 -17.65 -14.61
CA LEU A 132 0.31 -16.39 -14.94
C LEU A 132 0.50 -15.47 -13.72
N ASP A 133 1.46 -14.57 -13.83
CA ASP A 133 1.61 -13.42 -12.93
C ASP A 133 1.04 -12.16 -13.58
N VAL A 134 0.45 -11.27 -12.78
CA VAL A 134 -0.02 -9.94 -13.21
C VAL A 134 0.77 -8.88 -12.47
N ASP A 135 1.59 -8.13 -13.20
CA ASP A 135 2.38 -7.03 -12.66
C ASP A 135 1.59 -5.72 -12.72
N THR A 136 1.64 -4.97 -11.63
CA THR A 136 0.90 -3.72 -11.46
C THR A 136 1.79 -2.67 -10.79
N ILE A 137 1.54 -1.41 -11.10
CA ILE A 137 2.05 -0.28 -10.31
C ILE A 137 0.83 0.42 -9.72
N LEU A 138 0.79 0.46 -8.40
CA LEU A 138 -0.22 1.14 -7.62
C LEU A 138 0.37 2.45 -7.08
N ILE A 139 -0.39 3.53 -7.20
CA ILE A 139 -0.13 4.78 -6.50
C ILE A 139 -1.09 4.85 -5.31
N ASN A 140 -0.54 5.18 -4.15
CA ASN A 140 -1.30 5.60 -2.98
C ASN A 140 -0.78 6.98 -2.58
N CYS A 141 -1.55 8.03 -2.79
CA CYS A 141 -1.12 9.37 -2.47
C CYS A 141 -2.22 10.21 -1.87
N HIS A 142 -1.82 11.27 -1.16
CA HIS A 142 -2.76 12.12 -0.48
C HIS A 142 -2.25 13.56 -0.39
N TYR A 143 -3.16 14.48 -0.13
CA TYR A 143 -2.82 15.83 0.28
C TYR A 143 -3.82 16.34 1.33
N PRO A 144 -3.35 17.03 2.37
CA PRO A 144 -4.22 17.59 3.38
C PRO A 144 -5.10 18.70 2.80
N ILE A 145 -6.37 18.71 3.19
CA ILE A 145 -7.26 19.86 3.02
C ILE A 145 -7.10 20.75 4.26
N ASP A 146 -7.14 20.13 5.44
CA ASP A 146 -6.84 20.72 6.74
C ASP A 146 -6.26 19.66 7.70
N GLU A 147 -6.16 19.97 8.99
CA GLU A 147 -5.59 19.06 10.00
C GLU A 147 -6.40 17.78 10.22
N ASN A 148 -7.70 17.79 9.88
CA ASN A 148 -8.67 16.72 10.13
C ASN A 148 -9.33 16.19 8.86
N SER A 149 -8.84 16.57 7.69
CA SER A 149 -9.34 16.05 6.42
C SER A 149 -8.28 16.11 5.33
N PHE A 150 -8.34 15.15 4.41
CA PHE A 150 -7.42 15.06 3.29
C PHE A 150 -8.10 14.42 2.09
N VAL A 151 -7.57 14.67 0.90
CA VAL A 151 -7.93 13.90 -0.29
C VAL A 151 -6.98 12.71 -0.37
N LEU A 152 -7.56 11.52 -0.50
CA LEU A 152 -6.86 10.29 -0.85
C LEU A 152 -7.06 10.04 -2.34
N GLN A 153 -5.98 9.72 -3.03
CA GLN A 153 -5.99 9.32 -4.42
C GLN A 153 -5.24 8.00 -4.57
N TYR A 154 -5.74 7.15 -5.46
CA TYR A 154 -5.05 5.94 -5.84
C TYR A 154 -5.23 5.68 -7.32
N GLY A 155 -4.15 5.21 -7.93
CA GLY A 155 -4.05 4.98 -9.36
C GLY A 155 -3.42 3.63 -9.65
N ILE A 156 -3.86 2.96 -10.71
CA ILE A 156 -3.23 1.72 -11.14
C ILE A 156 -2.93 1.71 -12.64
N ILE A 157 -1.76 1.16 -12.98
CA ILE A 157 -1.47 0.60 -14.30
C ILE A 157 -1.18 -0.89 -14.19
N VAL A 158 -1.51 -1.64 -15.24
CA VAL A 158 -1.34 -3.10 -15.30
C VAL A 158 -0.55 -3.47 -16.55
N GLU A 159 0.37 -4.43 -16.44
CA GLU A 159 1.09 -4.95 -17.60
C GLU A 159 0.16 -5.81 -18.48
N LYS A 160 0.11 -5.50 -19.77
CA LYS A 160 -0.53 -6.27 -20.83
C LYS A 160 0.39 -7.44 -21.19
N LYS A 161 0.06 -8.65 -20.73
CA LYS A 161 0.86 -9.85 -21.04
C LYS A 161 0.75 -10.23 -22.52
N ASP A 162 1.84 -10.79 -23.05
CA ASP A 162 1.92 -11.27 -24.43
C ASP A 162 0.83 -12.30 -24.73
N GLY A 163 0.19 -12.17 -25.88
CA GLY A 163 -0.87 -13.08 -26.33
C GLY A 163 -2.27 -12.75 -25.80
N ILE A 164 -2.42 -11.70 -24.98
CA ILE A 164 -3.72 -11.12 -24.60
C ILE A 164 -4.05 -9.99 -25.59
N SER A 165 -5.31 -9.88 -26.02
CA SER A 165 -5.75 -8.76 -26.87
C SER A 165 -5.79 -7.45 -26.07
N ASP A 166 -5.66 -6.29 -26.73
CA ASP A 166 -5.75 -4.99 -26.03
C ASP A 166 -7.07 -4.82 -25.26
N GLU A 167 -8.17 -5.37 -25.80
CA GLU A 167 -9.49 -5.34 -25.17
C GLU A 167 -9.52 -6.18 -23.89
N ASP A 168 -8.97 -7.40 -23.92
CA ASP A 168 -8.87 -8.26 -22.76
C ASP A 168 -7.91 -7.70 -21.71
N ALA A 169 -6.83 -7.06 -22.14
CA ALA A 169 -5.87 -6.42 -21.24
C ALA A 169 -6.50 -5.21 -20.53
N ALA A 170 -7.27 -4.39 -21.24
CA ALA A 170 -8.04 -3.29 -20.66
C ALA A 170 -9.12 -3.80 -19.67
N LEU A 171 -9.82 -4.88 -20.00
CA LEU A 171 -10.79 -5.50 -19.10
C LEU A 171 -10.12 -6.09 -17.85
N MET A 172 -8.94 -6.70 -18.00
CA MET A 172 -8.14 -7.18 -16.88
C MET A 172 -7.74 -6.01 -15.98
N ALA A 173 -7.22 -4.92 -16.54
CA ALA A 173 -6.87 -3.72 -15.79
C ALA A 173 -8.08 -3.11 -15.06
N GLU A 174 -9.26 -3.05 -15.70
CA GLU A 174 -10.49 -2.58 -15.05
C GLU A 174 -10.90 -3.50 -13.89
N LYS A 175 -10.82 -4.83 -14.05
CA LYS A 175 -11.12 -5.78 -12.99
C LYS A 175 -10.12 -5.68 -11.83
N THR A 176 -8.84 -5.59 -12.12
CA THR A 176 -7.78 -5.41 -11.12
C THR A 176 -7.92 -4.08 -10.40
N GLY A 177 -8.20 -3.00 -11.13
CA GLY A 177 -8.48 -1.68 -10.55
C GLY A 177 -9.72 -1.67 -9.66
N ARG A 178 -10.80 -2.38 -10.03
CA ARG A 178 -11.96 -2.56 -9.13
C ARG A 178 -11.63 -3.38 -7.88
N PHE A 179 -10.81 -4.42 -8.01
CA PHE A 179 -10.40 -5.24 -6.87
C PHE A 179 -9.56 -4.43 -5.88
N ILE A 180 -8.60 -3.64 -6.37
CA ILE A 180 -7.77 -2.77 -5.54
C ILE A 180 -8.59 -1.65 -4.93
N LYS A 181 -9.49 -1.02 -5.71
CA LYS A 181 -10.46 -0.05 -5.20
C LYS A 181 -11.26 -0.62 -4.03
N TYR A 182 -11.72 -1.87 -4.14
CA TYR A 182 -12.40 -2.54 -3.04
C TYR A 182 -11.50 -2.67 -1.80
N GLY A 183 -10.23 -3.07 -1.98
CA GLY A 183 -9.22 -3.09 -0.91
C GLY A 183 -9.07 -1.74 -0.20
N PHE A 184 -8.88 -0.65 -0.96
CA PHE A 184 -8.82 0.71 -0.40
C PHE A 184 -10.11 1.15 0.29
N GLU A 185 -11.28 0.77 -0.24
CA GLU A 185 -12.56 1.09 0.41
C GLU A 185 -12.69 0.44 1.80
N GLN A 186 -12.02 -0.69 2.04
CA GLN A 186 -11.94 -1.30 3.37
C GLN A 186 -11.08 -0.46 4.33
N ASP A 187 -9.93 0.04 3.88
CA ASP A 187 -9.12 0.97 4.68
C ASP A 187 -9.85 2.28 4.97
N VAL A 188 -10.53 2.83 3.97
CA VAL A 188 -11.36 4.03 4.11
C VAL A 188 -12.44 3.83 5.16
N ALA A 189 -13.03 2.64 5.25
CA ALA A 189 -14.01 2.34 6.30
C ALA A 189 -13.37 2.36 7.70
N ILE A 190 -12.13 1.90 7.85
CA ILE A 190 -11.38 1.99 9.10
C ILE A 190 -11.02 3.45 9.43
N TRP A 191 -10.45 4.20 8.48
CA TRP A 191 -10.02 5.59 8.71
C TRP A 191 -11.19 6.52 9.07
N LYS A 192 -12.38 6.31 8.49
CA LYS A 192 -13.58 7.07 8.83
C LYS A 192 -14.12 6.80 10.24
N ASN A 193 -13.69 5.71 10.89
CA ASN A 193 -14.23 5.25 12.17
C ASN A 193 -13.14 5.02 13.24
N LYS A 194 -11.90 5.46 13.01
CA LYS A 194 -10.80 5.35 13.99
C LYS A 194 -10.49 6.70 14.63
N ALA A 195 -9.89 6.66 15.80
CA ALA A 195 -9.31 7.84 16.44
C ALA A 195 -7.79 7.82 16.29
N ARG A 196 -7.19 9.01 16.19
CA ARG A 196 -5.75 9.19 16.27
C ARG A 196 -5.23 8.76 17.64
N ILE A 197 -4.29 7.83 17.68
CA ILE A 197 -3.62 7.37 18.92
C ILE A 197 -2.14 7.74 18.87
N ASP A 198 -1.72 8.73 19.67
CA ASP A 198 -0.32 9.17 19.71
C ASP A 198 0.60 8.21 20.46
N ASN A 199 0.07 7.52 21.49
CA ASN A 199 0.78 6.53 22.28
C ASN A 199 0.15 5.13 22.09
N PRO A 200 0.35 4.48 20.93
CA PRO A 200 -0.23 3.18 20.66
C PRO A 200 0.34 2.14 21.64
N LEU A 201 -0.52 1.24 22.11
CA LEU A 201 -0.08 0.05 22.83
C LEU A 201 0.32 -1.01 21.80
N LEU A 202 1.62 -1.31 21.73
CA LEU A 202 2.18 -2.25 20.76
C LEU A 202 2.34 -3.66 21.38
N CYS A 203 2.14 -4.69 20.56
CA CYS A 203 2.49 -6.08 20.83
C CYS A 203 3.82 -6.48 20.16
N GLU A 204 4.22 -7.74 20.30
CA GLU A 204 5.50 -8.22 19.73
C GLU A 204 5.45 -8.30 18.19
N GLU A 205 4.25 -8.45 17.64
CA GLU A 205 3.97 -8.62 16.22
C GLU A 205 3.66 -7.29 15.48
N ASP A 206 3.64 -6.17 16.20
CA ASP A 206 3.49 -4.84 15.58
C ASP A 206 4.78 -4.43 14.87
N GLY A 207 4.64 -3.78 13.72
CA GLY A 207 5.77 -3.16 13.04
C GLY A 207 6.32 -1.94 13.80
N PRO A 208 7.37 -1.30 13.26
CA PRO A 208 8.13 -0.26 13.95
C PRO A 208 7.42 1.12 13.91
N VAL A 209 6.21 1.21 14.48
CA VAL A 209 5.33 2.41 14.46
C VAL A 209 6.05 3.67 14.95
N TYR A 210 6.81 3.59 16.03
CA TYR A 210 7.52 4.76 16.57
C TYR A 210 8.67 5.22 15.67
N GLN A 211 9.38 4.29 15.03
CA GLN A 211 10.47 4.61 14.11
C GLN A 211 9.92 5.19 12.80
N LEU A 212 8.80 4.66 12.29
CA LEU A 212 8.08 5.25 11.17
C LEU A 212 7.63 6.67 11.49
N ARG A 213 6.99 6.88 12.65
CA ARG A 213 6.53 8.22 13.06
C ARG A 213 7.69 9.19 13.29
N ARG A 214 8.82 8.71 13.81
CA ARG A 214 10.05 9.51 13.93
C ARG A 214 10.61 9.88 12.55
N TRP A 215 10.63 8.95 11.60
CA TRP A 215 10.97 9.23 10.20
C TRP A 215 10.02 10.28 9.61
N TYR A 216 8.71 10.13 9.82
CA TYR A 216 7.70 11.03 9.28
C TYR A 216 7.77 12.44 9.88
N GLN A 217 8.24 12.56 11.13
CA GLN A 217 8.39 13.86 11.82
C GLN A 217 9.34 14.82 11.08
N GLN A 218 10.28 14.31 10.27
CA GLN A 218 11.21 15.15 9.49
C GLN A 218 10.50 16.15 8.58
N PHE A 219 9.28 15.82 8.11
CA PHE A 219 8.50 16.68 7.21
C PHE A 219 7.68 17.75 7.95
N TYR A 220 7.77 17.79 9.28
CA TYR A 220 6.98 18.67 10.16
C TYR A 220 7.86 19.46 11.13
N VAL A 221 9.16 19.54 10.85
CA VAL A 221 10.12 20.41 11.52
C VAL A 221 10.87 21.21 10.45
N ASP A 222 11.48 22.33 10.84
CA ASP A 222 12.33 23.08 9.92
C ASP A 222 13.50 22.20 9.45
N ALA A 223 13.97 22.37 8.22
CA ALA A 223 15.00 21.53 7.61
C ALA A 223 16.30 21.49 8.42
N ALA A 224 16.61 22.58 9.16
CA ALA A 224 17.76 22.67 10.05
C ALA A 224 17.64 21.83 11.33
N ASP A 225 16.41 21.44 11.71
CA ASP A 225 16.10 20.69 12.93
C ASP A 225 15.91 19.19 12.66
N VAL A 226 16.03 18.74 11.40
CA VAL A 226 16.02 17.32 11.05
C VAL A 226 17.21 16.62 11.69
N THR A 227 16.95 15.61 12.51
CA THR A 227 17.99 14.86 13.23
C THR A 227 18.41 13.59 12.48
N PRO A 228 19.63 13.06 12.74
CA PRO A 228 20.06 11.80 12.14
C PRO A 228 19.08 10.65 12.42
N GLU A 229 18.46 10.57 13.60
CA GLU A 229 17.57 9.44 13.91
C GLU A 229 16.26 9.45 13.08
N MET A 230 15.92 10.56 12.43
CA MET A 230 14.79 10.66 11.50
C MET A 230 15.15 10.16 10.08
N THR A 231 16.42 10.15 9.71
CA THR A 231 16.86 9.92 8.32
C THR A 231 17.86 8.78 8.15
N ASP A 232 18.60 8.42 9.21
CA ASP A 232 19.50 7.27 9.23
C ASP A 232 18.74 5.99 8.90
N ARG A 233 19.41 5.11 8.14
CA ARG A 233 18.83 3.84 7.72
C ARG A 233 18.37 3.01 8.92
N PHE A 234 17.09 2.68 8.95
CA PHE A 234 16.49 1.77 9.91
C PHE A 234 15.83 0.60 9.15
N GLU A 235 16.06 -0.63 9.61
CA GLU A 235 15.44 -1.83 9.04
C GLU A 235 14.79 -2.66 10.14
N PHE A 236 13.62 -3.23 9.85
CA PHE A 236 12.92 -4.14 10.75
C PHE A 236 12.18 -5.20 9.95
N GLU A 237 12.39 -6.47 10.27
CA GLU A 237 11.69 -7.59 9.67
C GLU A 237 10.89 -8.30 10.75
N ILE A 238 9.61 -8.57 10.47
CA ILE A 238 8.71 -9.24 11.41
C ILE A 238 8.77 -10.74 11.13
N ASP A 239 8.98 -11.55 12.17
CA ASP A 239 8.78 -13.00 12.07
C ASP A 239 7.27 -13.30 12.03
N THR A 240 6.76 -13.54 10.83
CA THR A 240 5.34 -13.79 10.59
C THR A 240 4.91 -15.23 10.87
N THR A 241 5.83 -16.11 11.34
CA THR A 241 5.54 -17.54 11.55
C THR A 241 4.39 -17.77 12.52
N ARG A 242 4.47 -17.19 13.72
CA ARG A 242 3.45 -17.35 14.77
C ARG A 242 2.08 -16.76 14.39
N PRO A 243 1.99 -15.51 13.88
CA PRO A 243 0.74 -14.98 13.36
C PRO A 243 0.10 -15.88 12.31
N ASN A 244 0.89 -16.38 11.36
CA ASN A 244 0.38 -17.25 10.29
C ASN A 244 -0.13 -18.61 10.82
N GLU A 245 0.53 -19.22 11.81
CA GLU A 245 0.02 -20.43 12.44
C GLU A 245 -1.37 -20.21 13.05
N ALA A 246 -1.55 -19.10 13.79
CA ALA A 246 -2.81 -18.75 14.42
C ALA A 246 -3.91 -18.46 13.37
N TRP A 247 -3.60 -17.64 12.37
CA TRP A 247 -4.53 -17.27 11.32
C TRP A 247 -4.94 -18.46 10.43
N ARG A 248 -4.02 -19.37 10.12
CA ARG A 248 -4.36 -20.58 9.34
C ARG A 248 -5.27 -21.51 10.13
N ALA A 249 -5.07 -21.62 11.45
CA ALA A 249 -5.99 -22.36 12.31
C ALA A 249 -7.40 -21.71 12.33
N GLU A 250 -7.49 -20.38 12.34
CA GLU A 250 -8.76 -19.65 12.23
C GLU A 250 -9.46 -19.93 10.89
N VAL A 251 -8.72 -19.83 9.78
CA VAL A 251 -9.25 -20.11 8.43
C VAL A 251 -9.75 -21.55 8.29
N GLU A 252 -9.01 -22.53 8.83
CA GLU A 252 -9.46 -23.93 8.82
C GLU A 252 -10.78 -24.12 9.59
N GLN A 253 -10.93 -23.47 10.76
CA GLN A 253 -12.18 -23.49 11.52
C GLN A 253 -13.35 -22.89 10.73
N ASN A 254 -13.12 -21.78 10.02
CA ASN A 254 -14.13 -21.14 9.16
C ASN A 254 -14.56 -22.07 8.02
N LEU A 255 -13.62 -22.79 7.40
CA LEU A 255 -13.90 -23.74 6.32
C LEU A 255 -14.72 -24.95 6.81
N VAL A 256 -14.39 -25.47 8.00
CA VAL A 256 -15.16 -26.56 8.63
C VAL A 256 -16.60 -26.11 8.90
N ALA A 257 -16.78 -24.92 9.49
CA ALA A 257 -18.10 -24.38 9.82
C ALA A 257 -19.00 -24.11 8.59
N ARG A 258 -18.41 -23.84 7.41
CA ARG A 258 -19.17 -23.68 6.16
C ARG A 258 -19.67 -24.99 5.56
N ARG A 259 -19.05 -26.12 5.92
CA ARG A 259 -19.39 -27.46 5.41
C ARG A 259 -20.45 -28.17 6.27
N SER A 260 -20.66 -27.71 7.51
CA SER A 260 -21.67 -28.19 8.46
C SER A 260 -23.02 -27.50 8.27
#